data_AF-A0A8C7MN90-F1
#
_entry.id   AF-A0A8C7MN90-F1
#
_cell.length_a   1.000
_cell.length_b   1.000
_cell.length_c   1.000
_cell.angle_alpha   90.00
_cell.angle_beta   90.00
_cell.angle_gamma   90.00
#
_symmetry.space_group_name_H-M   'P 1'
#
loop_
_entity.id
_entity.type
_entity.pdbx_description
1 polymer ?
#
loop_
_entity_poly.entity_id
_entity_poly.type
_entity_poly.pdbx_seq_one_letter_code
_entity_poly.pdbx_strand_id
1 'polypeptide(L)'
;MAGQTVSMKEPVCLIENDSDGKLCVVRSALGILDQIDQHVVVVSVVGLYRTGKSYLMNKLAGEKKGFALGATIQSKTKGIWMWCVPHPEKRDHTLVLLDTEGLGDVEKGDEKNDNWIFSLAVLLSSTLVYNSMGTIDNNALEKLQYPSAGL
;
A
#
# COMPACT_ATOMS: atom_id res chain seq x y z
N MET A 1 -5.38 26.97 13.23
CA MET A 1 -6.46 26.79 12.25
C MET A 1 -6.64 25.29 12.09
N ALA A 2 -7.85 24.74 12.14
CA ALA A 2 -8.04 23.32 11.88
C ALA A 2 -7.78 23.08 10.39
N GLY A 3 -6.69 22.38 10.05
CA GLY A 3 -6.35 22.07 8.66
C GLY A 3 -7.47 21.28 7.99
N GLN A 4 -7.65 21.47 6.69
CA GLN A 4 -8.71 20.81 5.93
C GLN A 4 -8.52 19.29 5.99
N THR A 5 -9.55 18.56 6.45
CA THR A 5 -9.52 17.10 6.48
C THR A 5 -9.76 16.57 5.07
N VAL A 6 -8.72 16.01 4.45
CA VAL A 6 -8.85 15.30 3.17
C VAL A 6 -9.51 13.95 3.44
N SER A 7 -10.65 13.71 2.80
CA SER A 7 -11.36 12.43 2.85
C SER A 7 -11.73 12.01 1.44
N MET A 8 -11.13 10.91 0.99
CA MET A 8 -11.36 10.34 -0.33
C MET A 8 -12.52 9.34 -0.29
N LYS A 9 -13.38 9.37 -1.31
CA LYS A 9 -14.51 8.43 -1.43
C LYS A 9 -14.08 7.02 -1.78
N GLU A 10 -12.97 6.88 -2.50
CA GLU A 10 -12.43 5.60 -2.95
C GLU A 10 -10.91 5.68 -3.07
N PRO A 11 -10.20 4.55 -3.00
CA PRO A 11 -8.76 4.52 -3.21
C PRO A 11 -8.38 4.90 -4.64
N VAL A 12 -7.19 5.47 -4.80
CA VAL A 12 -6.59 5.80 -6.10
C VAL A 12 -5.21 5.20 -6.23
N CYS A 13 -4.78 4.92 -7.46
CA CYS A 13 -3.42 4.47 -7.73
C CYS A 13 -2.44 5.62 -7.45
N LEU A 14 -1.44 5.39 -6.60
CA LEU A 14 -0.36 6.35 -6.29
C LEU A 14 0.88 6.07 -7.14
N ILE A 15 1.24 4.79 -7.26
CA ILE A 15 2.37 4.33 -8.08
C ILE A 15 1.86 3.20 -8.96
N GLU A 16 2.00 3.33 -10.27
CA GLU A 16 1.63 2.30 -11.24
C GLU A 16 2.87 1.67 -11.88
N ASN A 17 2.69 0.51 -12.51
CA ASN A 17 3.69 -0.05 -13.41
C ASN A 17 3.37 0.44 -14.82
N ASP A 18 4.33 1.06 -15.50
CA ASP A 18 4.19 1.43 -16.90
C ASP A 18 4.26 0.17 -17.82
N SER A 19 4.16 0.39 -19.14
CA SER A 19 4.24 -0.69 -20.13
C SER A 19 5.58 -1.43 -20.15
N ASP A 20 6.64 -0.82 -19.61
CA ASP A 20 7.98 -1.40 -19.51
C ASP A 20 8.21 -2.08 -18.13
N GLY A 21 7.21 -2.06 -17.24
CA GLY A 21 7.32 -2.58 -15.87
C GLY A 21 8.03 -1.63 -14.89
N LYS A 22 8.23 -0.36 -15.26
CA LYS A 22 8.84 0.63 -14.36
C LYS A 22 7.78 1.27 -13.48
N LEU A 23 8.16 1.55 -12.24
CA LEU A 23 7.31 2.26 -11.29
C LEU A 23 7.23 3.74 -11.63
N CYS A 24 6.01 4.21 -11.87
CA CYS A 24 5.70 5.58 -12.22
C CYS A 24 4.72 6.18 -11.21
N VAL A 25 5.00 7.40 -10.75
CA VAL A 25 4.10 8.11 -9.83
C VAL A 25 2.92 8.70 -10.60
N VAL A 26 1.71 8.44 -10.13
CA VAL A 26 0.47 8.99 -10.71
C VAL A 26 0.29 10.43 -10.25
N ARG A 27 0.43 11.40 -11.18
CA ARG A 27 0.42 12.84 -10.87
C ARG A 27 -0.87 13.32 -10.22
N SER A 28 -2.02 12.76 -10.59
CA SER A 28 -3.31 13.12 -9.97
C SER A 28 -3.38 12.71 -8.49
N ALA A 29 -2.71 11.62 -8.10
CA ALA A 29 -2.61 11.20 -6.70
C ALA A 29 -1.75 12.18 -5.88
N LEU A 30 -0.63 12.67 -6.45
CA LEU A 30 0.17 13.72 -5.80
C LEU A 30 -0.65 14.99 -5.54
N GLY A 31 -1.49 15.39 -6.50
CA GLY A 31 -2.37 16.55 -6.31
C GLY A 31 -3.37 16.40 -5.15
N ILE A 32 -3.70 15.18 -4.72
CA ILE A 32 -4.50 14.93 -3.52
C ILE A 32 -3.63 15.07 -2.27
N LEU A 33 -2.42 14.51 -2.29
CA LEU A 33 -1.48 14.62 -1.16
C LEU A 33 -1.08 16.07 -0.88
N ASP A 34 -0.91 16.89 -1.93
CA ASP A 34 -0.59 18.31 -1.83
C ASP A 34 -1.69 19.14 -1.14
N GLN A 35 -2.91 18.61 -1.03
CA GLN A 35 -4.04 19.26 -0.33
C GLN A 35 -4.10 18.91 1.16
N ILE A 36 -3.21 18.04 1.67
CA ILE A 36 -3.22 17.61 3.06
C ILE A 36 -2.42 18.60 3.91
N ASP A 37 -3.12 19.49 4.61
CA ASP A 37 -2.51 20.43 5.57
C ASP A 37 -2.33 19.83 6.98
N GLN A 38 -2.85 18.62 7.20
CA GLN A 38 -2.85 17.92 8.49
C GLN A 38 -1.59 17.06 8.67
N HIS A 39 -1.33 16.63 9.91
CA HIS A 39 -0.31 15.61 10.15
C HIS A 39 -0.73 14.28 9.51
N VAL A 40 0.23 13.54 8.95
CA VAL A 40 -0.05 12.29 8.25
C VAL A 40 0.42 11.09 9.08
N VAL A 41 -0.43 10.08 9.17
CA VAL A 41 -0.06 8.73 9.62
C VAL A 41 -0.18 7.80 8.43
N VAL A 42 0.91 7.14 8.03
CA VAL A 42 0.90 6.21 6.90
C VAL A 42 0.93 4.77 7.41
N VAL A 43 -0.07 3.98 7.00
CA VAL A 43 -0.09 2.53 7.23
C VAL A 43 -0.05 1.83 5.89
N SER A 44 1.03 1.08 5.63
CA SER A 44 1.14 0.26 4.43
C SER A 44 0.99 -1.21 4.76
N VAL A 45 0.43 -1.98 3.83
CA VAL A 45 0.40 -3.44 3.91
C VAL A 45 1.18 -4.06 2.76
N VAL A 46 2.08 -4.99 3.08
CA VAL A 46 2.86 -5.77 2.12
C VAL A 46 2.69 -7.26 2.38
N GLY A 47 3.11 -8.10 1.44
CA GLY A 47 3.06 -9.54 1.57
C GLY A 47 2.61 -10.23 0.29
N LEU A 48 2.60 -11.55 0.31
CA LEU A 48 2.29 -12.37 -0.86
C LEU A 48 0.95 -11.99 -1.49
N TYR A 49 0.82 -12.20 -2.79
CA TYR A 49 -0.45 -12.07 -3.49
C TYR A 49 -1.53 -12.95 -2.83
N ARG A 50 -2.78 -12.47 -2.84
CA ARG A 50 -3.98 -13.20 -2.36
C ARG A 50 -4.00 -13.58 -0.87
N THR A 51 -3.27 -12.87 -0.01
CA THR A 51 -3.30 -13.08 1.44
C THR A 51 -4.33 -12.24 2.21
N GLY A 52 -5.17 -11.45 1.52
CA GLY A 52 -6.22 -10.64 2.15
C GLY A 52 -5.81 -9.21 2.52
N LYS A 53 -4.70 -8.69 1.99
CA LYS A 53 -4.20 -7.32 2.22
C LYS A 53 -5.28 -6.24 2.04
N SER A 54 -5.86 -6.13 0.85
CA SER A 54 -6.91 -5.15 0.53
C SER A 54 -8.13 -5.26 1.44
N TYR A 55 -8.47 -6.48 1.88
CA TYR A 55 -9.55 -6.69 2.84
C TYR A 55 -9.21 -6.08 4.21
N LEU A 56 -8.00 -6.32 4.71
CA LEU A 56 -7.52 -5.72 5.95
C LEU A 56 -7.51 -4.19 5.88
N MET A 57 -7.04 -3.62 4.76
CA MET A 57 -7.00 -2.17 4.59
C MET A 57 -8.40 -1.54 4.54
N ASN A 58 -9.38 -2.20 3.91
CA ASN A 58 -10.78 -1.75 3.96
C ASN A 58 -11.34 -1.76 5.39
N LYS A 59 -10.95 -2.74 6.22
CA LYS A 59 -11.32 -2.76 7.64
C LYS A 59 -10.70 -1.61 8.42
N LEU A 60 -9.44 -1.26 8.16
CA LEU A 60 -8.78 -0.10 8.77
C LEU A 60 -9.42 1.22 8.34
N ALA A 61 -9.89 1.32 7.09
CA ALA A 61 -10.65 2.48 6.61
C ALA A 61 -12.04 2.61 7.24
N GLY A 62 -12.53 1.58 7.93
CA GLY A 62 -13.90 1.53 8.46
C GLY A 62 -14.98 1.32 7.40
N GLU A 63 -14.60 0.96 6.16
CA GLU A 63 -15.49 0.92 5.01
C GLU A 63 -15.64 -0.50 4.42
N LYS A 64 -16.82 -0.80 3.87
CA LYS A 64 -17.08 -2.11 3.23
C LYS A 64 -16.68 -2.15 1.76
N LYS A 65 -16.61 -0.98 1.11
CA LYS A 65 -16.24 -0.81 -0.30
C LYS A 65 -15.09 0.17 -0.35
N GLY A 66 -13.99 -0.22 -0.98
CA GLY A 66 -12.75 0.54 -1.01
C GLY A 66 -11.77 -0.14 -1.97
N PHE A 67 -10.63 -0.60 -1.45
CA PHE A 67 -9.64 -1.34 -2.22
C PHE A 67 -10.29 -2.57 -2.86
N ALA A 68 -9.99 -2.79 -4.13
CA ALA A 68 -10.58 -3.86 -4.92
C ALA A 68 -10.16 -5.24 -4.37
N LEU A 69 -11.14 -6.08 -4.05
CA LEU A 69 -10.88 -7.44 -3.59
C LEU A 69 -10.63 -8.37 -4.79
N GLY A 70 -9.50 -9.06 -4.81
CA GLY A 70 -9.17 -10.06 -5.83
C GLY A 70 -9.83 -11.41 -5.55
N ALA A 71 -10.71 -11.86 -6.45
CA ALA A 71 -11.27 -13.22 -6.44
C ALA A 71 -10.73 -14.10 -7.59
N THR A 72 -9.87 -13.55 -8.44
CA THR A 72 -9.34 -14.17 -9.67
C THR A 72 -7.85 -14.50 -9.54
N ILE A 73 -7.32 -15.32 -10.46
CA ILE A 73 -5.91 -15.77 -10.47
C ILE A 73 -4.94 -14.59 -10.64
N GLN A 74 -5.30 -13.59 -11.44
CA GLN A 74 -4.48 -12.42 -11.74
C GLN A 74 -4.45 -11.40 -10.59
N SER A 75 -3.27 -10.85 -10.25
CA SER A 75 -3.15 -9.78 -9.25
C SER A 75 -3.95 -8.54 -9.69
N LYS A 76 -4.99 -8.16 -8.95
CA LYS A 76 -5.78 -6.96 -9.27
C LYS A 76 -5.09 -5.65 -8.88
N THR A 77 -4.48 -5.61 -7.70
CA THR A 77 -3.67 -4.46 -7.28
C THR A 77 -2.36 -4.53 -8.03
N LYS A 78 -2.12 -3.54 -8.90
CA LYS A 78 -0.82 -3.30 -9.53
C LYS A 78 -0.23 -2.03 -8.94
N GLY A 79 1.07 -2.05 -8.63
CA GLY A 79 1.78 -0.95 -7.98
C GLY A 79 1.32 -0.69 -6.53
N ILE A 80 1.22 0.59 -6.14
CA ILE A 80 0.81 1.03 -4.80
C ILE A 80 -0.45 1.89 -4.90
N TRP A 81 -1.48 1.51 -4.18
CA TRP A 81 -2.74 2.24 -4.10
C TRP A 81 -2.86 2.96 -2.77
N MET A 82 -3.37 4.19 -2.78
CA MET A 82 -3.54 4.99 -1.58
C MET A 82 -5.00 5.30 -1.30
N TRP A 83 -5.34 5.42 -0.01
CA TRP A 83 -6.63 5.92 0.44
C TRP A 83 -6.44 6.84 1.65
N CYS A 84 -6.77 8.11 1.49
CA CYS A 84 -6.71 9.11 2.56
C CYS A 84 -8.07 9.21 3.24
N VAL A 85 -8.11 8.94 4.54
CA VAL A 85 -9.31 9.01 5.38
C VAL A 85 -9.00 9.77 6.68
N PRO A 86 -10.00 10.33 7.36
CA PRO A 86 -9.79 10.93 8.68
C PRO A 86 -9.23 9.88 9.66
N HIS A 87 -8.21 10.25 10.46
CA HIS A 87 -7.70 9.32 11.47
C HIS A 87 -8.78 9.07 12.55
N PRO A 88 -9.07 7.80 12.91
CA PRO A 88 -10.21 7.48 13.78
C PRO A 88 -10.09 8.06 15.21
N GLU A 89 -8.87 8.22 15.71
CA GLU A 89 -8.61 8.73 17.07
C GLU A 89 -8.01 10.15 17.14
N LYS A 90 -7.38 10.64 16.07
CA LYS A 90 -6.58 11.88 16.05
C LYS A 90 -7.22 12.89 15.11
N ARG A 91 -7.92 13.88 15.67
CA ARG A 91 -8.80 14.80 14.91
C ARG A 91 -8.08 15.72 13.91
N ASP A 92 -6.79 15.95 14.11
CA ASP A 92 -5.92 16.81 13.32
C ASP A 92 -4.95 16.00 12.42
N HIS A 93 -5.24 14.71 12.23
CA HIS A 93 -4.43 13.81 11.40
C HIS A 93 -5.24 13.19 10.27
N THR A 94 -4.58 13.04 9.13
CA THR A 94 -5.03 12.21 8.01
C THR A 94 -4.35 10.84 8.10
N LEU A 95 -5.15 9.77 8.02
CA LEU A 95 -4.67 8.41 7.88
C LEU A 95 -4.55 8.08 6.39
N VAL A 96 -3.33 7.80 5.94
CA VAL A 96 -3.04 7.36 4.58
C VAL A 96 -2.80 5.86 4.60
N LEU A 97 -3.71 5.14 3.97
CA LEU A 97 -3.67 3.70 3.82
C LEU A 97 -3.01 3.35 2.48
N LEU A 98 -1.91 2.60 2.50
CA LEU A 98 -1.25 2.13 1.29
C LEU A 98 -1.44 0.61 1.13
N ASP A 99 -2.20 0.19 0.12
CA ASP A 99 -2.34 -1.21 -0.27
C ASP A 99 -1.42 -1.51 -1.45
N THR A 100 -0.52 -2.47 -1.27
CA THR A 100 0.47 -2.81 -2.30
C THR A 100 0.04 -3.99 -3.15
N GLU A 101 0.60 -4.03 -4.35
CA GLU A 101 0.70 -5.25 -5.13
C GLU A 101 1.23 -6.43 -4.30
N GLY A 102 0.76 -7.62 -4.64
CA GLY A 102 1.21 -8.85 -3.99
C GLY A 102 2.53 -9.35 -4.54
N LEU A 103 3.47 -9.59 -3.63
CA LEU A 103 4.80 -10.12 -3.94
C LEU A 103 4.72 -11.57 -4.43
N GLY A 104 5.63 -11.95 -5.33
CA GLY A 104 5.80 -13.31 -5.82
C GLY A 104 4.72 -13.77 -6.81
N ASP A 105 4.11 -12.84 -7.54
CA ASP A 105 3.14 -13.15 -8.60
C ASP A 105 3.87 -13.84 -9.77
N VAL A 106 3.72 -15.17 -9.84
CA VAL A 106 4.44 -16.05 -10.78
C VAL A 106 4.16 -15.71 -12.25
N GLU A 107 3.02 -15.08 -12.54
CA GLU A 107 2.66 -14.64 -13.90
C GLU A 107 3.41 -13.37 -14.33
N LYS A 108 4.03 -12.62 -13.40
CA LYS A 108 4.82 -11.41 -13.72
C LYS A 108 6.28 -11.68 -14.05
N GLY A 109 6.91 -12.64 -13.36
CA GLY A 109 8.33 -12.95 -13.53
C GLY A 109 9.31 -11.80 -13.22
N ASP A 110 8.88 -10.73 -12.52
CA ASP A 110 9.71 -9.56 -12.22
C ASP A 110 9.91 -9.34 -10.71
N GLU A 111 10.88 -10.05 -10.14
CA GLU A 111 11.30 -9.92 -8.75
C GLU A 111 11.86 -8.53 -8.41
N LYS A 112 12.36 -7.77 -9.40
CA LYS A 112 12.91 -6.44 -9.14
C LYS A 112 11.79 -5.46 -8.79
N ASN A 113 10.66 -5.55 -9.48
CA ASN A 113 9.51 -4.70 -9.19
C ASN A 113 8.96 -4.95 -7.78
N ASP A 114 8.85 -6.22 -7.38
CA ASP A 114 8.44 -6.62 -6.03
C ASP A 114 9.32 -5.99 -4.95
N ASN A 115 10.65 -6.00 -5.15
CA ASN A 115 11.60 -5.38 -4.23
C ASN A 115 11.39 -3.87 -4.12
N TRP A 116 11.18 -3.17 -5.25
CA TRP A 116 10.95 -1.73 -5.23
C TRP A 116 9.62 -1.36 -4.55
N ILE A 117 8.55 -2.10 -4.83
CA ILE A 117 7.25 -1.90 -4.16
C ILE A 117 7.39 -2.09 -2.66
N PHE A 118 8.10 -3.15 -2.24
CA PHE A 118 8.37 -3.40 -0.83
C PHE A 118 9.19 -2.26 -0.20
N SER A 119 10.32 -1.87 -0.81
CA SER A 119 11.17 -0.79 -0.30
C SER A 119 10.43 0.54 -0.19
N LEU A 120 9.63 0.90 -1.18
CA LEU A 120 8.81 2.12 -1.15
C LEU A 120 7.77 2.05 -0.04
N ALA A 121 7.10 0.90 0.14
CA ALA A 121 6.16 0.73 1.23
C ALA A 121 6.83 0.90 2.60
N VAL A 122 8.05 0.38 2.80
CA VAL A 122 8.83 0.61 4.04
C VAL A 122 9.11 2.10 4.23
N LEU A 123 9.69 2.75 3.22
CA LEU A 123 10.16 4.14 3.31
C LEU A 123 9.02 5.16 3.50
N LEU A 124 7.85 4.89 2.93
CA LEU A 124 6.68 5.76 3.02
C LEU A 124 5.86 5.53 4.30
N SER A 125 6.04 4.40 4.98
CA SER A 125 5.19 4.02 6.12
C SER A 125 5.62 4.65 7.44
N SER A 126 4.62 5.02 8.24
CA SER A 126 4.78 5.13 9.70
C SER A 126 4.68 3.75 10.36
N THR A 127 3.79 2.90 9.83
CA THR A 127 3.62 1.51 10.26
C THR A 127 3.53 0.60 9.04
N LEU A 128 4.38 -0.43 9.00
CA LEU A 128 4.33 -1.47 7.97
C LEU A 128 3.64 -2.72 8.52
N VAL A 129 2.60 -3.18 7.85
CA VAL A 129 1.93 -4.45 8.12
C VAL A 129 2.43 -5.49 7.13
N TYR A 130 3.17 -6.48 7.61
CA TYR A 130 3.55 -7.63 6.80
C TYR A 130 2.48 -8.73 6.93
N ASN A 131 1.79 -9.04 5.83
CA ASN A 131 0.66 -9.97 5.81
C ASN A 131 1.05 -11.31 5.17
N SER A 132 1.20 -12.34 6.00
CA SER A 132 1.46 -13.73 5.60
C SER A 132 0.33 -14.67 6.01
N MET A 133 0.15 -15.76 5.26
CA MET A 133 -0.77 -16.85 5.61
C MET A 133 -0.01 -17.98 6.29
N GLY A 134 -0.56 -18.53 7.37
CA GLY A 134 0.06 -19.63 8.11
C GLY A 134 1.17 -19.16 9.06
N THR A 135 2.11 -20.05 9.35
CA THR A 135 3.28 -19.75 10.19
C THR A 135 4.25 -18.83 9.46
N ILE A 136 4.89 -17.92 10.19
CA ILE A 136 6.02 -17.15 9.67
C ILE A 136 7.16 -18.14 9.36
N ASP A 137 7.41 -18.38 8.08
CA ASP A 137 8.49 -19.24 7.62
C ASP A 137 9.75 -18.41 7.30
N ASN A 138 10.90 -19.08 7.14
CA ASN A 138 12.16 -18.40 6.84
C ASN A 138 12.10 -17.59 5.53
N ASN A 139 11.26 -18.00 4.57
CA ASN A 139 11.05 -17.27 3.32
C ASN A 139 10.37 -15.90 3.57
N ALA A 140 9.41 -15.84 4.50
CA ALA A 140 8.83 -14.58 4.95
C ALA A 140 9.87 -13.66 5.61
N LEU A 141 10.80 -14.23 6.40
CA LEU A 141 11.88 -13.48 7.05
C LEU A 141 12.96 -13.01 6.06
N GLU A 142 13.36 -13.81 5.09
CA GLU A 142 14.33 -13.42 4.06
C GLU A 142 13.80 -12.25 3.21
N LYS A 143 12.51 -12.26 2.85
CA LYS A 143 11.85 -11.14 2.17
C LYS A 143 11.80 -9.87 3.02
N LEU A 144 11.77 -9.99 4.35
CA LEU A 144 11.85 -8.88 5.30
C LEU A 144 13.29 -8.43 5.58
N GLN A 145 14.29 -9.28 5.39
CA GLN A 145 15.71 -8.97 5.61
C GLN A 145 16.34 -8.25 4.41
N TYR A 146 15.84 -8.49 3.20
CA TYR A 146 16.32 -7.83 1.99
C TYR A 146 16.31 -6.27 2.02
N PRO A 147 15.35 -5.55 2.63
CA PRO A 147 15.43 -4.08 2.78
C PRO A 147 16.57 -3.56 3.67
N SER A 148 17.23 -4.38 4.48
CA SER A 148 18.24 -3.91 5.46
C SER A 148 19.68 -4.23 5.06
N ALA A 149 19.92 -5.01 4.01
CA ALA A 149 21.25 -5.46 3.62
C ALA A 149 22.00 -4.55 2.62
N GLY A 150 21.55 -3.30 2.44
CA GLY A 150 22.08 -2.38 1.42
C GLY A 150 22.37 -0.95 1.86
N LEU A 151 22.45 -0.69 3.17
CA LEU A 151 22.99 0.57 3.72
C LEU A 151 24.37 0.33 4.36
#